data_AF-A0A919ZYX9-F1
#
_entry.id   AF-A0A919ZYX9-F1
#
_cell.length_a   1.000
_cell.length_b   1.000
_cell.length_c   1.000
_cell.angle_alpha   90.00
_cell.angle_beta   90.00
_cell.angle_gamma   90.00
#
_symmetry.space_group_name_H-M   'P 1'
#
loop_
_entity.id
_entity.type
_entity.pdbx_description
1 polymer ?
#
loop_
_entity_poly.entity_id
_entity_poly.type
_entity_poly.pdbx_seq_one_letter_code
_entity_poly.pdbx_strand_id
1 'polypeptide(L)'
;MINYFTWSEFDKSVEYIADKCKNLKFSGIYGVPRGGLCLAVALSHKLKIKLISEPTKNSLIVDDIYETGITLNTFKDIEGAKFFVLFSKDET
;
A
#
# COMPACT_ATOMS: atom_id res chain seq x y z
N MET A 1 8.57 1.46 -23.56
CA MET A 1 7.74 2.67 -23.54
C MET A 1 7.84 3.25 -22.13
N ILE A 2 8.14 4.54 -21.97
CA ILE A 2 8.20 5.17 -20.65
C ILE A 2 6.77 5.57 -20.28
N ASN A 3 6.26 5.08 -19.16
CA ASN A 3 4.99 5.53 -18.60
C ASN A 3 5.28 6.55 -17.49
N TYR A 4 4.68 7.73 -17.61
CA TYR A 4 4.75 8.77 -16.58
C TYR A 4 3.54 8.61 -15.65
N PHE A 5 3.79 8.73 -14.34
CA PHE A 5 2.75 8.74 -13.32
C PHE A 5 2.78 10.07 -12.59
N THR A 6 1.68 10.80 -12.67
CA THR A 6 1.54 12.15 -12.14
C THR A 6 0.97 12.15 -10.72
N TRP A 7 1.17 13.26 -10.00
CA TRP A 7 0.59 13.44 -8.67
C TRP A 7 -0.96 13.40 -8.67
N SER A 8 -1.61 13.86 -9.75
CA SER A 8 -3.08 13.76 -9.84
C SER A 8 -3.55 12.32 -9.98
N GLU A 9 -2.79 11.47 -10.69
CA GLU A 9 -3.07 10.03 -10.77
C GLU A 9 -2.79 9.34 -9.43
N PHE A 10 -1.72 9.75 -8.74
CA PHE A 10 -1.46 9.31 -7.36
C PHE A 10 -2.64 9.62 -6.43
N ASP A 11 -3.16 10.85 -6.44
CA ASP A 11 -4.30 11.23 -5.60
C ASP A 11 -5.54 10.39 -5.90
N LYS A 12 -5.83 10.12 -7.19
CA LYS A 12 -6.93 9.23 -7.60
C LYS A 12 -6.73 7.80 -7.08
N SER A 13 -5.49 7.29 -7.13
CA SER A 13 -5.16 5.97 -6.60
C SER A 13 -5.34 5.92 -5.07
N VAL A 14 -4.97 6.98 -4.35
CA VAL A 14 -5.22 7.10 -2.90
C VAL A 14 -6.72 7.04 -2.59
N GLU A 15 -7.55 7.78 -3.33
CA GLU A 15 -9.02 7.72 -3.17
C GLU A 15 -9.56 6.32 -3.42
N TYR A 16 -9.12 5.69 -4.52
CA TYR A 16 -9.55 4.34 -4.89
C TYR A 16 -9.20 3.31 -3.81
N ILE A 17 -7.95 3.31 -3.34
CA ILE A 17 -7.49 2.37 -2.31
C ILE A 17 -8.24 2.64 -0.99
N ALA A 18 -8.45 3.91 -0.62
CA ALA A 18 -9.18 4.27 0.58
C ALA A 18 -10.63 3.76 0.56
N ASP A 19 -11.32 3.86 -0.58
CA ASP A 19 -12.69 3.34 -0.74
C ASP A 19 -12.74 1.81 -0.60
N LYS A 20 -11.77 1.09 -1.19
CA LYS A 20 -11.62 -0.37 -1.00
C LYS A 20 -11.36 -0.77 0.45
N CYS A 21 -10.75 0.13 1.22
CA CYS A 21 -10.40 -0.07 2.61
C CYS A 21 -11.51 0.33 3.61
N LYS A 22 -12.58 0.99 3.16
CA LYS A 22 -13.58 1.65 4.02
C LYS A 22 -14.24 0.75 5.06
N ASN A 23 -14.45 -0.52 4.74
CA ASN A 23 -15.11 -1.50 5.61
C ASN A 23 -14.12 -2.45 6.31
N LEU A 24 -12.82 -2.22 6.17
CA LEU A 24 -11.77 -3.04 6.75
C LEU A 24 -11.21 -2.36 8.00
N LYS A 25 -10.90 -3.15 9.03
CA LYS A 25 -10.25 -2.66 10.24
C LYS A 25 -8.78 -3.01 10.19
N PHE A 26 -7.92 -2.00 10.16
CA PHE A 26 -6.48 -2.18 10.19
C PHE A 26 -5.89 -1.68 11.50
N SER A 27 -4.85 -2.37 11.98
CA SER A 27 -4.07 -1.99 13.16
C SER A 27 -3.14 -0.79 12.90
N GLY A 28 -2.74 -0.62 11.64
CA GLY A 28 -1.88 0.46 11.17
C GLY A 28 -1.59 0.35 9.68
N ILE A 29 -0.96 1.37 9.12
CA ILE A 29 -0.49 1.38 7.73
C ILE A 29 1.03 1.39 7.70
N TYR A 30 1.62 0.43 6.99
CA TYR A 30 3.05 0.31 6.78
C TYR A 30 3.37 0.53 5.30
N GLY A 31 4.28 1.45 5.00
CA GLY A 31 4.79 1.66 3.66
C GLY A 31 6.14 0.98 3.49
N VAL A 32 6.27 0.10 2.51
CA VAL A 32 7.55 -0.56 2.23
C VAL A 32 8.59 0.50 1.83
N PRO A 33 9.71 0.62 2.56
CA PRO A 33 10.73 1.60 2.22
C PRO A 33 11.43 1.24 0.90
N ARG A 34 11.62 2.17 -0.04
CA ARG A 34 11.25 3.60 0.02
C ARG A 34 9.95 3.92 -0.73
N GLY A 35 9.55 3.09 -1.69
CA GLY A 35 8.48 3.38 -2.66
C GLY A 35 7.11 3.57 -2.01
N GLY A 36 6.75 2.71 -1.06
CA GLY A 36 5.48 2.76 -0.35
C GLY A 36 5.29 3.91 0.63
N LEU A 37 6.33 4.70 0.96
CA LEU A 37 6.26 5.69 2.04
C LEU A 37 5.24 6.82 1.75
N CYS A 38 5.29 7.40 0.55
CA CYS A 38 4.35 8.47 0.17
C CYS A 38 2.90 7.98 0.19
N LEU A 39 2.67 6.76 -0.33
CA LEU A 39 1.35 6.12 -0.34
C LEU A 39 0.84 5.84 1.08
N ALA A 40 1.70 5.34 1.96
CA ALA A 40 1.35 5.04 3.35
C ALA A 40 0.96 6.29 4.13
N VAL A 41 1.70 7.39 3.97
CA VAL A 41 1.38 8.68 4.60
C VAL A 41 0.04 9.22 4.10
N ALA A 42 -0.18 9.23 2.78
CA ALA A 42 -1.42 9.72 2.18
C ALA A 42 -2.64 8.92 2.67
N LEU A 43 -2.55 7.59 2.67
CA LEU A 43 -3.62 6.72 3.17
C LEU A 43 -3.83 6.84 4.68
N SER A 44 -2.76 7.04 5.46
CA SER A 44 -2.85 7.23 6.92
C SER A 44 -3.70 8.45 7.25
N HIS A 45 -3.46 9.56 6.57
CA HIS A 45 -4.24 10.79 6.74
C HIS A 45 -5.69 10.61 6.25
N LYS A 46 -5.88 9.99 5.09
CA LYS A 46 -7.19 9.81 4.46
C LYS A 46 -8.10 8.88 5.27
N LEU A 47 -7.58 7.75 5.74
CA LEU A 47 -8.33 6.73 6.48
C LEU A 47 -8.34 6.99 8.00
N LYS A 48 -7.56 7.97 8.49
CA LYS A 48 -7.35 8.23 9.92
C LYS A 48 -6.80 7.01 10.68
N ILE A 49 -5.91 6.27 10.03
CA ILE A 49 -5.25 5.08 10.60
C ILE A 49 -3.80 5.44 10.85
N LYS A 50 -3.24 5.00 12.00
CA LYS A 50 -1.86 5.31 12.38
C LYS A 50 -0.86 4.74 11.36
N LEU A 51 0.08 5.59 10.93
CA LEU A 51 1.30 5.15 10.25
C LEU A 51 2.20 4.41 11.25
N ILE A 52 2.62 3.20 10.91
CA ILE A 52 3.47 2.35 11.76
C ILE A 52 4.84 2.15 11.11
N SER A 53 5.88 2.00 11.94
CA SER A 53 7.26 1.81 11.49
C SER A 53 7.58 0.36 11.13
N GLU A 54 6.81 -0.59 11.64
CA GLU A 54 6.95 -2.02 11.41
C GLU A 54 5.56 -2.62 11.15
N PRO A 55 5.41 -3.57 10.21
CA PRO A 55 4.14 -4.21 9.95
C PRO A 55 3.74 -5.14 11.10
N THR A 56 2.43 -5.21 11.38
CA THR A 56 1.87 -5.99 12.50
C THR A 56 0.61 -6.72 12.07
N LYS A 57 0.05 -7.58 12.93
CA LYS A 57 -1.22 -8.27 12.65
C LYS A 57 -2.29 -7.28 12.17
N ASN A 58 -3.00 -7.64 11.09
CA ASN A 58 -4.01 -6.81 10.44
C ASN A 58 -3.52 -5.44 9.95
N SER A 59 -2.23 -5.27 9.61
CA SER A 59 -1.76 -4.04 9.00
C SER A 59 -2.13 -3.94 7.52
N LEU A 60 -2.38 -2.73 7.05
CA LEU A 60 -2.40 -2.42 5.62
C LEU A 60 -0.96 -2.13 5.19
N ILE A 61 -0.42 -2.97 4.30
CA ILE A 61 0.94 -2.82 3.77
C ILE A 61 0.85 -2.32 2.34
N VAL A 62 1.60 -1.28 2.03
CA VAL A 62 1.54 -0.63 0.72
C VAL A 62 2.92 -0.42 0.10
N ASP A 63 2.98 -0.50 -1.22
CA ASP A 63 4.19 -0.23 -2.01
C ASP A 63 3.83 0.51 -3.32
N ASP A 64 4.82 1.08 -4.01
CA ASP A 64 4.59 1.70 -5.31
C ASP A 64 4.51 0.66 -6.44
N ILE A 65 5.40 -0.32 -6.46
CA ILE A 65 5.51 -1.29 -7.56
C ILE A 65 5.67 -2.71 -7.03
N TYR A 66 4.84 -3.63 -7.55
CA TYR A 66 5.02 -5.07 -7.41
C TYR A 66 5.67 -5.65 -8.67
N GLU A 67 6.84 -6.28 -8.52
CA GLU A 67 7.57 -6.87 -9.66
C GLU A 67 7.80 -8.39 -9.52
N THR A 68 8.50 -8.86 -8.49
CA THR A 68 8.98 -10.27 -8.40
C THR A 68 8.33 -11.08 -7.28
N GLY A 69 7.44 -10.49 -6.49
CA GLY A 69 6.86 -11.14 -5.31
C GLY A 69 7.76 -11.25 -4.09
N ILE A 70 9.05 -10.88 -4.18
CA ILE A 70 10.00 -10.95 -3.05
C ILE A 70 9.52 -10.11 -1.87
N THR A 71 9.06 -8.87 -2.13
CA THR A 71 8.55 -7.98 -1.09
C THR A 71 7.33 -8.60 -0.39
N LEU A 72 6.35 -9.10 -1.15
CA LEU A 72 5.15 -9.73 -0.59
C LEU A 72 5.50 -10.97 0.25
N ASN A 73 6.44 -11.79 -0.23
CA ASN A 73 6.92 -12.97 0.49
C ASN A 73 7.55 -12.66 1.85
N THR A 74 8.10 -11.46 2.03
CA THR A 74 8.69 -11.03 3.31
C THR A 74 7.63 -10.82 4.40
N PHE A 75 6.38 -10.57 3.99
CA PHE A 75 5.30 -10.19 4.91
C PHE A 75 4.11 -11.15 4.87
N LYS A 76 4.20 -12.23 4.09
CA LYS A 76 3.12 -13.22 3.90
C LYS A 76 2.67 -13.88 5.22
N ASP A 77 3.58 -13.98 6.18
CA ASP A 77 3.35 -14.65 7.46
C ASP A 77 2.70 -13.71 8.49
N ILE A 78 2.48 -12.43 8.15
CA ILE A 78 1.81 -11.47 9.01
C ILE A 78 0.31 -11.71 8.95
N GLU A 79 -0.23 -12.28 10.02
CA GLU A 79 -1.63 -12.64 10.13
C GLU A 79 -2.57 -11.48 9.77
N GLY A 80 -3.46 -11.71 8.80
CA GLY A 80 -4.50 -10.76 8.38
C GLY A 80 -3.99 -9.48 7.72
N ALA A 81 -2.69 -9.38 7.41
CA ALA A 81 -2.17 -8.27 6.64
C ALA A 81 -2.79 -8.24 5.23
N LYS A 82 -2.99 -7.03 4.71
CA LYS A 82 -3.43 -6.82 3.33
C LYS A 82 -2.42 -5.99 2.56
N PHE A 83 -2.25 -6.31 1.30
CA PHE A 83 -1.31 -5.66 0.40
C PHE A 83 -2.02 -4.85 -0.68
N PHE A 84 -1.54 -3.64 -0.92
CA PHE A 84 -1.89 -2.83 -2.08
C PHE A 84 -0.64 -2.25 -2.72
N VAL A 85 -0.62 -2.20 -4.04
CA VAL A 85 0.44 -1.54 -4.81
C VAL A 85 -0.16 -0.61 -5.85
N LEU A 86 0.56 0.45 -6.23
CA LEU A 86 0.09 1.35 -7.30
C LEU A 86 0.18 0.65 -8.66
N PHE A 87 1.26 -0.09 -8.88
CA PHE A 87 1.50 -0.81 -10.12
C PHE A 87 1.85 -2.26 -9.84
N SER A 88 1.23 -3.16 -10.59
CA SER A 88 1.66 -4.55 -10.70
C SER A 88 2.16 -4.76 -12.11
N LYS A 89 3.34 -5.38 -12.25
CA LYS A 89 3.76 -5.92 -13.54
C LYS A 89 2.95 -7.20 -13.75
N ASP A 90 1.82 -7.08 -14.43
CA ASP A 90 0.98 -8.24 -14.75
C ASP A 90 1.83 -9.32 -15.45
N GLU A 91 1.87 -10.52 -14.87
CA GLU A 91 1.85 -11.73 -15.69
C GLU A 91 0.46 -11.73 -16.34
N THR A 92 0.40 -11.29 -17.60
CA THR A 92 -0.73 -11.55 -18.50
C THR A 92 -1.06 -13.03 -18.57
#